data_AF-A0A202CCY8-F1
#
_entry.id   AF-A0A202CCY8-F1
#
_cell.length_a   1.000
_cell.length_b   1.000
_cell.length_c   1.000
_cell.angle_alpha   90.00
_cell.angle_beta   90.00
_cell.angle_gamma   90.00
#
_symmetry.space_group_name_H-M   'P 1'
#
loop_
_entity.id
_entity.type
_entity.pdbx_description
1 polymer ?
#
loop_
_entity_poly.entity_id
_entity_poly.type
_entity_poly.pdbx_seq_one_letter_code
_entity_poly.pdbx_strand_id
1 'polypeptide(L)' 'INDFTVRTDFDEAYCDATLSCEVVLENLAASPVVTTLEYTLFDGERVVHSSAIDHLAIEKLTSARFDFTVEQPQQWSAES' A
#
# COMPACT_ATOMS: atom_id res chain seq x y z
N ILE A 1 -2.73 -9.74 -8.16
CA ILE A 1 -2.22 -8.35 -8.30
C ILE A 1 -1.49 -8.28 -9.62
N ASN A 2 -1.82 -7.30 -10.47
CA ASN A 2 -1.15 -7.08 -11.74
C ASN A 2 0.10 -6.20 -11.55
N ASP A 3 -0.03 -5.10 -10.80
CA ASP A 3 1.07 -4.19 -10.50
C ASP A 3 0.83 -3.45 -9.19
N PHE A 4 1.89 -2.90 -8.58
CA PHE A 4 1.77 -1.94 -7.48
C PHE A 4 2.93 -0.96 -7.46
N THR A 5 2.66 0.28 -7.05
CA THR A 5 3.65 1.35 -6.86
C THR A 5 3.57 1.86 -5.44
N VAL A 6 4.70 1.80 -4.73
CA VAL A 6 4.86 2.42 -3.40
C VAL A 6 5.68 3.70 -3.54
N ARG A 7 5.23 4.76 -2.88
CA ARG A 7 5.95 6.03 -2.77
C ARG A 7 5.96 6.47 -1.32
N THR A 8 7.12 6.95 -0.87
CA THR A 8 7.29 7.58 0.44
C THR A 8 7.62 9.05 0.23
N ASP A 9 6.82 9.93 0.83
CA ASP A 9 7.05 11.36 0.83
C ASP A 9 7.27 11.81 2.28
N PHE A 10 8.43 12.36 2.61
CA PHE A 10 8.69 12.93 3.94
C PHE A 10 8.00 14.28 4.09
N ASP A 11 7.65 14.62 5.34
CA ASP A 11 7.25 15.98 5.69
C ASP A 11 8.43 16.98 5.55
N GLU A 12 8.13 18.27 5.68
CA GLU A 12 9.14 19.33 5.54
C GLU A 12 10.26 19.25 6.59
N ALA A 13 9.99 18.65 7.75
CA ALA A 13 10.94 18.46 8.83
C ALA A 13 11.78 17.18 8.65
N TYR A 14 11.50 16.37 7.63
CA TYR A 14 12.04 15.04 7.41
C TYR A 14 11.88 14.11 8.62
N CYS A 15 10.82 14.32 9.40
CA CYS A 15 10.52 13.56 10.61
C CYS A 15 9.56 12.42 10.29
N ASP A 16 8.35 12.72 9.83
CA ASP A 16 7.37 11.70 9.47
C ASP A 16 7.34 11.50 7.95
N ALA A 17 6.87 10.34 7.50
CA ALA A 17 6.66 10.06 6.08
C ALA A 17 5.24 9.59 5.80
N THR A 18 4.70 9.99 4.66
CA THR A 18 3.49 9.38 4.11
C THR A 18 3.90 8.24 3.19
N LEU A 19 3.47 7.02 3.49
CA LEU A 19 3.53 5.89 2.56
C LEU A 19 2.24 5.88 1.75
N SER A 20 2.37 6.05 0.44
CA SER A 20 1.28 5.87 -0.53
C SER A 20 1.50 4.60 -1.33
N CYS A 21 0.44 3.85 -1.58
CA CYS A 21 0.45 2.69 -2.46
C CYS A 21 -0.70 2.75 -3.46
N GLU A 22 -0.39 2.57 -4.73
CA GLU A 22 -1.36 2.27 -5.78
C GLU A 22 -1.22 0.80 -6.18
N VAL A 23 -2.34 0.08 -6.24
CA VAL A 23 -2.39 -1.35 -6.57
C VAL A 23 -3.34 -1.54 -7.76
N VAL A 24 -2.81 -2.13 -8.83
CA VAL A 24 -3.60 -2.52 -10.00
C VAL A 24 -3.98 -3.99 -9.88
N LEU A 25 -5.28 -4.27 -9.89
CA LEU A 25 -5.85 -5.60 -9.81
C LEU A 25 -6.49 -5.97 -11.15
N GLU A 26 -6.05 -7.10 -11.71
CA GLU A 26 -6.68 -7.70 -12.89
C GLU A 26 -7.52 -8.91 -12.45
N ASN A 27 -8.75 -8.97 -12.98
CA ASN A 27 -9.61 -10.13 -12.86
C ASN A 27 -9.52 -10.97 -14.15
N LEU A 28 -9.05 -12.21 -13.99
CA LEU A 28 -8.90 -13.17 -15.09
C LEU A 28 -10.15 -14.05 -15.28
N ALA A 29 -11.17 -13.90 -14.44
CA ALA A 29 -12.42 -14.63 -14.57
C ALA A 29 -13.36 -13.99 -15.61
N ALA A 30 -14.34 -14.77 -16.06
CA ALA A 30 -15.35 -14.31 -17.03
C ALA A 30 -16.42 -13.39 -16.42
N SER A 31 -16.40 -13.16 -15.11
CA SER A 31 -17.40 -12.36 -14.39
C SER A 31 -16.74 -11.51 -13.31
N PRO A 32 -17.31 -10.34 -12.97
CA PRO A 32 -16.79 -9.49 -11.91
C PRO A 32 -16.68 -10.21 -10.57
N VAL A 33 -15.67 -9.85 -9.79
CA VAL A 33 -15.40 -10.40 -8.45
C VAL A 33 -15.40 -9.27 -7.43
N VAL A 34 -15.88 -9.56 -6.23
CA VAL A 34 -15.72 -8.69 -5.05
C VAL A 34 -14.73 -9.37 -4.11
N THR A 35 -13.72 -8.63 -3.67
CA THR A 35 -12.69 -9.11 -2.74
C THR A 35 -12.34 -8.06 -1.70
N THR A 36 -11.60 -8.45 -0.67
CA THR A 36 -10.89 -7.53 0.21
C THR A 36 -9.41 -7.47 -0.22
N LEU A 37 -8.83 -6.28 -0.22
CA LEU A 37 -7.38 -6.07 -0.36
C LEU A 37 -6.81 -5.73 1.02
N GLU A 38 -6.09 -6.67 1.62
CA GLU A 38 -5.40 -6.46 2.90
C GLU A 38 -3.94 -6.03 2.66
N TYR A 39 -3.43 -5.11 3.46
CA TYR A 39 -2.04 -4.66 3.41
C TYR A 39 -1.48 -4.46 4.81
N THR A 40 -0.19 -4.75 4.96
CA THR A 40 0.53 -4.60 6.22
C THR A 40 1.95 -4.11 5.96
N LEU A 41 2.36 -3.06 6.66
CA LEU A 41 3.74 -2.59 6.74
C LEU A 41 4.41 -3.23 7.96
N PHE A 42 5.56 -3.85 7.73
CA PHE A 42 6.41 -4.43 8.77
C PHE A 42 7.71 -3.66 8.91
N ASP A 43 8.24 -3.68 10.12
CA ASP A 43 9.60 -3.29 10.48
C ASP A 43 10.26 -4.51 11.15
N GLY A 44 11.01 -5.28 10.37
CA GLY A 44 11.40 -6.64 10.73
C GLY A 44 10.18 -7.54 10.94
N GLU A 45 10.03 -8.11 12.14
CA GLU A 45 8.85 -8.92 12.53
C GLU A 45 7.71 -8.08 13.13
N ARG A 46 7.94 -6.79 13.38
CA ARG A 46 6.96 -5.90 14.03
C ARG A 46 5.99 -5.34 13.00
N VAL A 47 4.69 -5.44 13.27
CA VAL A 47 3.66 -4.73 12.49
C VAL A 47 3.71 -3.24 12.84
N VAL A 48 3.91 -2.39 11.83
CA VAL A 48 3.85 -0.93 11.93
C VAL A 48 2.46 -0.43 11.62
N HIS A 49 1.84 -0.97 10.57
CA HIS A 49 0.50 -0.60 10.13
C HIS A 49 -0.17 -1.79 9.45
N SER A 50 -1.45 -2.03 9.72
CA SER A 50 -2.28 -3.01 9.01
C SER A 50 -3.66 -2.43 8.76
N SER A 51 -4.15 -2.62 7.55
CA SER A 51 -5.49 -2.17 7.16
C SER A 51 -5.96 -2.95 5.93
N ALA A 52 -7.19 -2.68 5.51
CA ALA A 52 -7.83 -3.36 4.39
C ALA A 52 -8.74 -2.40 3.60
N ILE A 53 -8.91 -2.68 2.31
CA ILE A 53 -9.97 -2.13 1.47
C ILE A 53 -10.98 -3.24 1.24
N ASP A 54 -12.10 -3.18 1.96
CA ASP A 54 -13.18 -4.14 1.85
C ASP A 54 -14.05 -3.92 0.62
N HIS A 55 -14.70 -4.99 0.18
CA HIS A 55 -15.70 -4.97 -0.90
C HIS A 55 -15.21 -4.30 -2.20
N LEU A 56 -13.94 -4.48 -2.55
CA LEU A 56 -13.37 -3.98 -3.78
C LEU A 56 -13.90 -4.78 -4.97
N ALA A 57 -14.71 -4.11 -5.80
CA ALA A 57 -15.23 -4.69 -7.03
C ALA A 57 -14.17 -4.64 -8.15
N ILE A 58 -13.88 -5.79 -8.73
CA ILE A 58 -12.91 -5.96 -9.81
C ILE A 58 -13.65 -6.49 -11.03
N GLU A 59 -13.81 -5.63 -12.04
CA GLU A 59 -14.41 -6.02 -13.32
C GLU A 59 -13.38 -6.73 -14.19
N LYS A 60 -12.53 -5.97 -14.91
CA LYS A 60 -11.39 -6.50 -15.66
C LYS A 60 -10.07 -5.97 -15.09
N LEU A 61 -9.98 -4.65 -14.92
CA LEU A 61 -8.83 -3.97 -14.33
C LEU A 61 -9.33 -2.87 -13.40
N THR A 62 -8.91 -2.89 -12.14
CA THR A 62 -9.28 -1.90 -11.11
C THR A 62 -8.02 -1.36 -10.45
N SER A 63 -7.90 -0.04 -10.30
CA SER A 63 -6.89 0.59 -9.45
C SER A 63 -7.47 0.86 -8.06
N ALA A 64 -6.75 0.48 -7.02
CA ALA A 64 -7.03 0.80 -5.64
C ALA A 64 -5.86 1.58 -5.04
N ARG A 65 -6.14 2.54 -4.18
CA ARG A 65 -5.12 3.38 -3.55
C ARG A 65 -5.35 3.45 -2.05
N PHE A 66 -4.26 3.45 -1.31
CA PHE A 66 -4.25 3.78 0.12
C PHE A 66 -3.00 4.58 0.46
N ASP A 67 -3.10 5.35 1.53
CA ASP A 67 -1.97 6.04 2.13
C ASP A 67 -2.15 6.13 3.65
N PHE A 68 -1.02 6.19 4.36
CA PHE A 68 -0.99 6.39 5.80
C PHE A 68 0.33 7.03 6.21
N THR A 69 0.29 7.77 7.31
CA THR A 69 1.48 8.34 7.95
C THR A 69 2.25 7.25 8.70
N VAL A 70 3.57 7.24 8.55
CA VAL A 70 4.52 6.51 9.36
C VAL A 70 5.28 7.54 10.19
N GLU A 71 5.09 7.50 11.50
CA GLU A 71 5.78 8.39 12.42
C GLU A 71 7.25 7.98 12.56
N GLN A 72 8.16 8.93 12.37
CA GLN A 72 9.62 8.77 12.54
C GLN A 72 10.20 7.47 11.94
N PRO A 73 10.01 7.19 10.63
CA PRO A 73 10.52 5.96 10.03
C PRO A 73 12.05 5.96 9.99
N GLN A 74 12.65 4.77 10.08
CA GLN A 74 14.06 4.61 9.76
C GLN A 74 14.27 4.94 8.28
N GLN A 75 15.06 5.98 8.01
CA GLN A 75 15.39 6.38 6.65
C GLN A 75 16.39 5.38 6.04
N TRP A 76 16.17 5.02 4.78
CA TRP A 76 17.14 4.23 4.03
C TRP A 76 18.22 5.14 3.45
N SER A 77 19.48 4.76 3.62
CA SER A 77 20.61 5.38 2.94
C SER A 77 21.59 4.31 2.48
N ALA A 78 22.56 4.65 1.63
CA ALA A 78 23.58 3.67 1.21
C ALA A 78 24.52 3.28 2.36
N GLU A 79 24.60 4.11 3.40
CA GLU A 79 25.44 3.94 4.58
C GLU A 79 24.78 3.12 5.70
N SER A 80 23.49 2.80 5.58
CA SER A 80 22.69 2.16 6.64
C SER A 80 21.84 0.99 6.17
#